data_AF-A0A3B0TX33-F1
#
_entry.id   AF-A0A3B0TX33-F1
#
_cell.length_a   1.000
_cell.length_b   1.000
_cell.length_c   1.000
_cell.angle_alpha   90.00
_cell.angle_beta   90.00
_cell.angle_gamma   90.00
#
_symmetry.space_group_name_H-M   'P 1'
#
loop_
_entity.id
_entity.type
_entity.pdbx_description
1 polymer ?
#
loop_
_entity_poly.entity_id
_entity_poly.type
_entity_poly.pdbx_seq_one_letter_code
_entity_poly.pdbx_strand_id
1 'polypeptide(L)'
;MKKNMKFRGRRLLSLFVLLLFVLVSCTTNKNRVYERIKSAVDGIRIIDTHEHLISEDGRLKLTTDVFYLLNSYIKSDLISSGMTEKNFEFILQPENSLEERWDKFYPYWEKTKNTGYAQYVIIAVRDLFGIEDINEDTYKELNDKLLASNKKGWYEYVLKKKALIDVSILDPLPKILKIDSNNSKDYFVKVKRFDRFVVLTKNRFYEIEKQANVKINTLTDLLNVLDTEFQKAINEEGIVGIKSGLAYRRILRYEDIPQKEAENIFNKMFQMDQMLTVDESKKLEDFMMYQVIGYAVKYDLPIQIHTGMLAGNWRRNPIENTNAAHLSNLFLKYKNAKFVIFHGSYPYMRELSYLAKSYPNVYIDMCWMHIISPLASKQYLEEWLLTVPANKIMAFGGDFGKTVEGTYGHSVIARKNVTEVLVKLVEEGYYTEEDAIMIAKRILRKNALELYKLKRVSGHFERLE
;
A
#
# COMPACT_ATOMS: atom_id res chain seq x y z
N MET A 1 -36.16 -66.17 6.99
CA MET A 1 -35.65 -64.82 7.35
C MET A 1 -34.17 -64.52 7.00
N LYS A 2 -33.45 -65.30 6.15
CA LYS A 2 -32.02 -65.02 5.83
C LYS A 2 -31.72 -64.47 4.42
N LYS A 3 -32.72 -64.27 3.53
CA LYS A 3 -32.50 -63.76 2.17
C LYS A 3 -32.60 -62.22 2.01
N ASN A 4 -33.15 -61.49 2.98
CA ASN A 4 -33.35 -60.03 2.87
C ASN A 4 -32.19 -59.16 3.42
N MET A 5 -31.18 -59.73 4.08
CA MET A 5 -30.02 -58.97 4.57
C MET A 5 -28.95 -58.71 3.51
N LYS A 6 -28.75 -59.61 2.54
CA LYS A 6 -27.73 -59.44 1.48
C LYS A 6 -28.04 -58.32 0.48
N PHE A 7 -29.33 -58.02 0.25
CA PHE A 7 -29.74 -56.94 -0.67
C PHE A 7 -29.62 -55.53 -0.06
N ARG A 8 -29.79 -55.39 1.26
CA ARG A 8 -29.58 -54.10 1.96
C ARG A 8 -28.10 -53.69 2.00
N GLY A 9 -27.18 -54.63 2.23
CA GLY A 9 -25.73 -54.36 2.23
C GLY A 9 -25.17 -53.92 0.87
N ARG A 10 -25.62 -54.52 -0.24
CA ARG A 10 -25.22 -54.12 -1.60
C ARG A 10 -25.76 -52.75 -2.02
N ARG A 11 -26.99 -52.40 -1.62
CA ARG A 11 -27.55 -51.06 -1.87
C ARG A 11 -26.84 -49.99 -1.05
N LEU A 12 -26.51 -50.24 0.22
CA LEU A 12 -25.70 -49.30 1.03
C LEU A 12 -24.29 -49.13 0.45
N LEU A 13 -23.63 -50.21 0.03
CA LEU A 13 -22.29 -50.16 -0.58
C LEU A 13 -22.32 -49.39 -1.91
N SER A 14 -23.35 -49.60 -2.74
CA SER A 14 -23.53 -48.86 -4.00
C SER A 14 -23.84 -47.37 -3.78
N LEU A 15 -24.61 -47.03 -2.74
CA LEU A 15 -24.87 -45.63 -2.38
C LEU A 15 -23.59 -44.96 -1.86
N PHE A 16 -22.80 -45.69 -1.06
CA PHE A 16 -21.55 -45.20 -0.50
C PHE A 16 -20.47 -44.98 -1.57
N VAL A 17 -20.36 -45.90 -2.55
CA VAL A 17 -19.46 -45.75 -3.70
C VAL A 17 -19.89 -44.59 -4.60
N LEU A 18 -21.20 -44.42 -4.84
CA LEU A 18 -21.72 -43.28 -5.60
C LEU A 18 -21.45 -41.95 -4.87
N LEU A 19 -21.67 -41.89 -3.55
CA LEU A 19 -21.38 -40.72 -2.73
C LEU A 19 -19.88 -40.38 -2.74
N LEU A 20 -19.01 -41.40 -2.62
CA LEU A 20 -17.57 -41.25 -2.70
C LEU A 20 -17.13 -40.73 -4.07
N PHE A 21 -17.73 -41.25 -5.16
CA PHE A 21 -17.43 -40.82 -6.52
C PHE A 21 -17.90 -39.38 -6.78
N VAL A 22 -19.07 -38.99 -6.28
CA VAL A 22 -19.56 -37.61 -6.34
C VAL A 22 -18.67 -36.67 -5.53
N LEU A 23 -18.24 -37.07 -4.33
CA LEU A 23 -17.32 -36.28 -3.51
C LEU A 23 -15.95 -36.12 -4.19
N VAL A 24 -15.37 -37.19 -4.75
CA VAL A 24 -14.09 -37.15 -5.48
C VAL A 24 -14.23 -36.32 -6.78
N SER A 25 -15.32 -36.46 -7.51
CA SER A 25 -15.57 -35.65 -8.72
C SER A 25 -15.76 -34.17 -8.38
N CYS A 26 -16.38 -33.86 -7.23
CA CYS A 26 -16.58 -32.48 -6.77
C CYS A 26 -15.27 -31.85 -6.30
N THR A 27 -14.44 -32.56 -5.53
CA THR A 27 -13.12 -32.07 -5.08
C THR A 27 -12.14 -31.90 -6.25
N THR A 28 -12.14 -32.83 -7.20
CA THR A 28 -11.31 -32.71 -8.41
C THR A 28 -11.72 -31.55 -9.29
N ASN A 29 -13.02 -31.23 -9.40
CA ASN A 29 -13.48 -30.07 -10.15
C ASN A 29 -13.10 -28.76 -9.45
N LYS A 30 -13.31 -28.64 -8.13
CA LYS A 30 -12.89 -27.47 -7.34
C LYS A 30 -11.40 -27.18 -7.45
N ASN A 31 -10.56 -28.23 -7.36
CA ASN A 31 -9.11 -28.08 -7.55
C ASN A 31 -8.77 -27.57 -8.96
N ARG A 32 -9.49 -28.00 -10.00
CA ARG A 32 -9.28 -27.52 -11.37
C ARG A 32 -9.67 -26.04 -11.55
N VAL A 33 -10.77 -25.59 -10.92
CA VAL A 33 -11.17 -24.17 -10.92
C VAL A 33 -10.11 -23.32 -10.24
N TYR A 34 -9.65 -23.76 -9.05
CA TYR A 34 -8.60 -23.08 -8.31
C TYR A 34 -7.33 -22.90 -9.14
N GLU A 35 -6.81 -23.97 -9.76
CA GLU A 35 -5.57 -23.89 -10.56
C GLU A 35 -5.70 -22.98 -11.79
N ARG A 36 -6.86 -22.96 -12.46
CA ARG A 36 -7.09 -22.06 -13.60
C ARG A 36 -7.12 -20.59 -13.17
N ILE A 37 -7.87 -20.26 -12.12
CA ILE A 37 -7.94 -18.89 -11.60
C ILE A 37 -6.58 -18.47 -11.06
N LYS A 38 -5.89 -19.33 -10.30
CA LYS A 38 -4.55 -19.08 -9.79
C LYS A 38 -3.56 -18.81 -10.92
N SER A 39 -3.53 -19.64 -11.95
CA SER A 39 -2.66 -19.47 -13.11
C SER A 39 -2.92 -18.13 -13.81
N ALA A 40 -4.19 -17.76 -13.97
CA ALA A 40 -4.56 -16.46 -14.55
C ALA A 40 -4.13 -15.29 -13.65
N VAL A 41 -4.35 -15.37 -12.33
CA VAL A 41 -3.94 -14.34 -11.37
C VAL A 41 -2.43 -14.19 -11.34
N ASP A 42 -1.68 -15.29 -11.24
CA ASP A 42 -0.22 -15.28 -11.19
C ASP A 42 0.40 -14.75 -12.49
N GLY A 43 -0.24 -14.97 -13.64
CA GLY A 43 0.21 -14.45 -14.94
C GLY A 43 -0.03 -12.95 -15.14
N ILE A 44 -0.81 -12.27 -14.29
CA ILE A 44 -1.07 -10.83 -14.43
C ILE A 44 0.18 -10.04 -14.09
N ARG A 45 0.61 -9.17 -15.00
CA ARG A 45 1.60 -8.14 -14.70
C ARG A 45 0.93 -7.02 -13.88
N ILE A 46 1.35 -6.84 -12.63
CA ILE A 46 0.74 -5.91 -11.68
C ILE A 46 1.14 -4.47 -12.01
N ILE A 47 0.21 -3.53 -11.81
CA ILE A 47 0.55 -2.12 -11.55
C ILE A 47 0.47 -1.91 -10.06
N ASP A 48 1.61 -1.59 -9.48
CA ASP A 48 1.76 -1.38 -8.05
C ASP A 48 1.41 0.08 -7.73
N THR A 49 0.29 0.28 -7.03
CA THR A 49 -0.31 1.62 -6.87
C THR A 49 0.43 2.50 -5.89
N HIS A 50 1.40 1.97 -5.14
CA HIS A 50 2.18 2.77 -4.21
C HIS A 50 3.47 2.09 -3.75
N GLU A 51 4.58 2.83 -3.80
CA GLU A 51 5.85 2.44 -3.20
C GLU A 51 6.61 3.61 -2.58
N HIS A 52 7.54 3.28 -1.69
CA HIS A 52 8.54 4.20 -1.16
C HIS A 52 9.98 3.79 -1.53
N LEU A 53 10.12 2.85 -2.47
CA LEU A 53 11.39 2.19 -2.76
C LEU A 53 12.50 3.20 -3.08
N ILE A 54 13.63 3.06 -2.40
CA ILE A 54 14.87 3.74 -2.80
C ILE A 54 15.30 3.27 -4.19
N SER A 55 16.19 4.04 -4.84
CA SER A 55 16.81 3.62 -6.09
C SER A 55 17.66 2.35 -5.89
N GLU A 56 17.87 1.57 -6.97
CA GLU A 56 18.78 0.42 -6.92
C GLU A 56 20.20 0.87 -6.55
N ASP A 57 20.69 1.98 -7.12
CA ASP A 57 21.97 2.58 -6.74
C ASP A 57 22.01 3.01 -5.27
N GLY A 58 20.86 3.41 -4.70
CA GLY A 58 20.70 3.64 -3.27
C GLY A 58 20.83 2.36 -2.44
N ARG A 59 20.24 1.25 -2.90
CA ARG A 59 20.37 -0.07 -2.25
C ARG A 59 21.79 -0.59 -2.27
N LEU A 60 22.53 -0.39 -3.36
CA LEU A 60 23.95 -0.78 -3.48
C LEU A 60 24.85 -0.14 -2.43
N LYS A 61 24.42 0.97 -1.80
CA LYS A 61 25.13 1.65 -0.72
C LYS A 61 24.80 1.09 0.67
N LEU A 62 23.85 0.17 0.77
CA LEU A 62 23.44 -0.46 2.03
C LEU A 62 24.18 -1.76 2.27
N THR A 63 24.37 -2.11 3.54
CA THR A 63 24.64 -3.49 3.94
C THR A 63 23.34 -4.27 3.91
N THR A 64 23.19 -5.19 2.94
CA THR A 64 22.01 -6.04 2.81
C THR A 64 22.26 -7.38 3.51
N ASP A 65 22.42 -7.37 4.83
CA ASP A 65 22.52 -8.58 5.64
C ASP A 65 21.12 -9.13 6.01
N VAL A 66 21.04 -10.18 6.83
CA VAL A 66 19.73 -10.74 7.25
C VAL A 66 18.81 -9.73 7.94
N PHE A 67 19.37 -8.75 8.65
CA PHE A 67 18.58 -7.74 9.36
C PHE A 67 18.15 -6.58 8.46
N TYR A 68 18.74 -6.43 7.27
CA TYR A 68 18.25 -5.49 6.26
C TYR A 68 16.76 -5.74 5.94
N LEU A 69 16.33 -7.00 5.87
CA LEU A 69 14.93 -7.38 5.64
C LEU A 69 13.97 -6.83 6.72
N LEU A 70 14.49 -6.47 7.89
CA LEU A 70 13.72 -5.92 8.99
C LEU A 70 13.51 -4.40 8.90
N ASN A 71 14.10 -3.72 7.91
CA ASN A 71 13.93 -2.28 7.66
C ASN A 71 12.55 -1.94 7.04
N SER A 72 11.48 -2.51 7.58
CA SER A 72 10.09 -2.27 7.17
C SER A 72 9.13 -2.57 8.33
N TYR A 73 7.89 -2.97 8.03
CA TYR A 73 6.80 -3.11 8.98
C TYR A 73 7.01 -4.15 10.09
N ILE A 74 7.86 -5.17 9.87
CA ILE A 74 8.13 -6.22 10.87
C ILE A 74 8.69 -5.66 12.18
N LYS A 75 9.36 -4.50 12.14
CA LYS A 75 9.74 -3.74 13.33
C LYS A 75 8.58 -3.61 14.33
N SER A 76 7.38 -3.34 13.82
CA SER A 76 6.22 -3.08 14.67
C SER A 76 5.75 -4.31 15.43
N ASP A 77 5.83 -5.49 14.84
CA ASP A 77 5.47 -6.73 15.51
C ASP A 77 6.55 -7.14 16.51
N LEU A 78 7.83 -6.97 16.15
CA LEU A 78 8.95 -7.23 17.07
C LEU A 78 8.81 -6.38 18.34
N ILE A 79 8.56 -5.07 18.20
CA ILE A 79 8.34 -4.19 19.35
C ILE A 79 7.09 -4.60 20.13
N SER A 80 5.97 -4.88 19.44
CA SER A 80 4.74 -5.33 20.09
C SER A 80 4.91 -6.66 20.85
N SER A 81 5.84 -7.52 20.42
CA SER A 81 6.17 -8.79 21.10
C SER A 81 7.10 -8.62 22.32
N GLY A 82 7.53 -7.38 22.61
CA GLY A 82 8.35 -7.02 23.76
C GLY A 82 9.81 -6.65 23.42
N MET A 83 10.20 -6.53 22.15
CA MET A 83 11.52 -6.02 21.79
C MET A 83 11.61 -4.52 22.11
N THR A 84 12.68 -4.10 22.77
CA THR A 84 12.91 -2.66 23.02
C THR A 84 13.38 -1.96 21.75
N GLU A 85 13.10 -0.66 21.62
CA GLU A 85 13.62 0.15 20.50
C GLU A 85 15.15 0.10 20.44
N LYS A 86 15.82 0.12 21.60
CA LYS A 86 17.28 -0.01 21.70
C LYS A 86 17.79 -1.33 21.14
N ASN A 87 17.13 -2.46 21.44
CA ASN A 87 17.51 -3.74 20.86
C ASN A 87 17.29 -3.75 19.35
N PHE A 88 16.17 -3.19 18.88
CA PHE A 88 15.92 -3.08 17.45
C PHE A 88 16.97 -2.23 16.72
N GLU A 89 17.37 -1.10 17.30
CA GLU A 89 18.45 -0.25 16.76
C GLU A 89 19.78 -1.01 16.75
N PHE A 90 20.10 -1.75 17.81
CA PHE A 90 21.31 -2.56 17.89
C PHE A 90 21.38 -3.62 16.77
N ILE A 91 20.29 -4.33 16.47
CA ILE A 91 20.30 -5.35 15.42
C ILE A 91 20.42 -4.78 14.01
N LEU A 92 20.18 -3.47 13.81
CA LEU A 92 20.34 -2.81 12.51
C LEU A 92 21.74 -2.25 12.27
N GLN A 93 22.66 -2.37 13.23
CA GLN A 93 24.04 -1.89 13.15
C GLN A 93 24.96 -3.01 12.62
N PRO A 94 25.38 -2.96 11.33
CA PRO A 94 26.21 -3.99 10.73
C PRO A 94 27.63 -4.10 11.30
N GLU A 95 28.07 -3.10 12.08
CA GLU A 95 29.34 -3.12 12.82
C GLU A 95 29.37 -4.09 14.01
N ASN A 96 28.20 -4.46 14.55
CA ASN A 96 28.10 -5.49 15.59
C ASN A 96 28.15 -6.89 14.96
N SER A 97 28.63 -7.89 15.72
CA SER A 97 28.74 -9.26 15.20
C SER A 97 27.36 -9.83 14.81
N LEU A 98 27.35 -10.71 13.79
CA LEU A 98 26.13 -11.32 13.30
C LEU A 98 25.43 -12.12 14.41
N GLU A 99 26.22 -12.86 15.20
CA GLU A 99 25.78 -13.67 16.34
C GLU A 99 25.13 -12.82 17.44
N GLU A 100 25.75 -11.72 17.88
CA GLU A 100 25.17 -10.88 18.95
C GLU A 100 23.87 -10.21 18.52
N ARG A 101 23.78 -9.82 17.24
CA ARG A 101 22.54 -9.25 16.67
C ARG A 101 21.47 -10.33 16.58
N TRP A 102 21.85 -11.55 16.23
CA TRP A 102 20.95 -12.69 16.13
C TRP A 102 20.36 -13.08 17.49
N ASP A 103 21.18 -13.21 18.53
CA ASP A 103 20.75 -13.54 19.89
C ASP A 103 19.72 -12.53 20.43
N LYS A 104 19.85 -11.25 20.06
CA LYS A 104 18.90 -10.20 20.45
C LYS A 104 17.62 -10.19 19.61
N PHE A 105 17.65 -10.76 18.41
CA PHE A 105 16.55 -10.78 17.47
C PHE A 105 15.67 -12.02 17.62
N TYR A 106 16.27 -13.20 17.62
CA TYR A 106 15.57 -14.48 17.46
C TYR A 106 14.43 -14.72 18.48
N PRO A 107 14.59 -14.38 19.79
CA PRO A 107 13.52 -14.58 20.77
C PRO A 107 12.23 -13.80 20.50
N TYR A 108 12.30 -12.75 19.68
CA TYR A 108 11.15 -11.94 19.28
C TYR A 108 10.64 -12.32 17.90
N TRP A 109 11.52 -12.78 17.02
CA TRP A 109 11.13 -13.35 15.72
C TRP A 109 10.18 -14.53 15.89
N GLU A 110 10.49 -15.49 16.77
CA GLU A 110 9.62 -16.64 17.02
C GLU A 110 8.20 -16.24 17.46
N LYS A 111 8.07 -15.16 18.24
CA LYS A 111 6.79 -14.65 18.74
C LYS A 111 5.95 -13.93 17.68
N THR A 112 6.55 -13.60 16.54
CA THR A 112 5.91 -12.79 15.48
C THR A 112 5.72 -13.55 14.18
N LYS A 113 6.29 -14.76 14.03
CA LYS A 113 6.19 -15.59 12.80
C LYS A 113 4.77 -15.76 12.26
N ASN A 114 3.74 -15.73 13.11
CA ASN A 114 2.34 -15.89 12.71
C ASN A 114 1.71 -14.66 12.04
N THR A 115 2.35 -13.48 12.10
CA THR A 115 1.76 -12.22 11.63
C THR A 115 1.95 -12.01 10.13
N GLY A 116 1.11 -11.18 9.51
CA GLY A 116 1.25 -10.84 8.09
C GLY A 116 2.59 -10.20 7.75
N TYR A 117 3.21 -9.44 8.66
CA TYR A 117 4.54 -8.87 8.44
C TYR A 117 5.65 -9.92 8.46
N ALA A 118 5.58 -10.94 9.31
CA ALA A 118 6.58 -12.00 9.26
C ALA A 118 6.38 -12.88 8.01
N GLN A 119 5.14 -13.13 7.62
CA GLN A 119 4.82 -13.98 6.48
C GLN A 119 5.37 -13.45 5.16
N TYR A 120 5.32 -12.14 4.88
CA TYR A 120 5.93 -11.63 3.64
C TYR A 120 7.44 -11.78 3.63
N VAL A 121 8.10 -11.65 4.79
CA VAL A 121 9.56 -11.82 4.92
C VAL A 121 9.91 -13.28 4.63
N ILE A 122 9.22 -14.24 5.26
CA ILE A 122 9.45 -15.68 5.06
C ILE A 122 9.24 -16.05 3.59
N ILE A 123 8.17 -15.56 2.95
CA ILE A 123 7.90 -15.81 1.53
C ILE A 123 9.01 -15.27 0.64
N ALA A 124 9.48 -14.04 0.89
CA ALA A 124 10.56 -13.46 0.12
C ALA A 124 11.87 -14.24 0.30
N VAL A 125 12.17 -14.65 1.54
CA VAL A 125 13.34 -15.47 1.88
C VAL A 125 13.31 -16.83 1.15
N ARG A 126 12.18 -17.52 1.19
CA ARG A 126 11.99 -18.80 0.50
C ARG A 126 12.12 -18.65 -1.01
N ASP A 127 11.36 -17.75 -1.62
CA ASP A 127 11.22 -17.76 -3.08
C ASP A 127 12.37 -17.07 -3.83
N LEU A 128 13.09 -16.14 -3.16
CA LEU A 128 14.22 -15.41 -3.74
C LEU A 128 15.57 -16.02 -3.38
N PHE A 129 15.67 -16.70 -2.23
CA PHE A 129 16.94 -17.21 -1.70
C PHE A 129 16.93 -18.73 -1.45
N GLY A 130 15.79 -19.41 -1.60
CA GLY A 130 15.69 -20.86 -1.42
C GLY A 130 15.85 -21.32 0.03
N ILE A 131 15.50 -20.47 0.99
CA ILE A 131 15.59 -20.73 2.42
C ILE A 131 14.16 -20.82 2.99
N GLU A 132 13.75 -21.99 3.47
CA GLU A 132 12.35 -22.22 3.88
C GLU A 132 11.93 -21.43 5.13
N ASP A 133 12.88 -21.18 6.04
CA ASP A 133 12.62 -20.51 7.31
C ASP A 133 13.84 -19.74 7.80
N ILE A 134 13.62 -18.74 8.67
CA ILE A 134 14.68 -17.98 9.32
C ILE A 134 14.81 -18.49 10.76
N ASN A 135 15.91 -19.18 11.04
CA ASN A 135 16.23 -19.84 12.31
C ASN A 135 17.76 -20.02 12.51
N GLU A 136 18.15 -20.61 13.65
CA GLU A 136 19.55 -20.85 14.04
C GLU A 136 20.39 -21.56 12.97
N ASP A 137 19.78 -22.48 12.23
CA ASP A 137 20.48 -23.28 11.22
C ASP A 137 20.63 -22.56 9.87
N THR A 138 19.84 -21.51 9.63
CA THR A 138 19.67 -20.91 8.29
C THR A 138 20.12 -19.46 8.18
N TYR A 139 20.22 -18.73 9.30
CA TYR A 139 20.45 -17.28 9.26
C TYR A 139 21.80 -16.88 8.65
N LYS A 140 22.84 -17.70 8.82
CA LYS A 140 24.17 -17.46 8.22
C LYS A 140 24.15 -17.65 6.71
N GLU A 141 23.52 -18.73 6.23
CA GLU A 141 23.36 -18.95 4.79
C GLU A 141 22.52 -17.84 4.14
N LEU A 142 21.43 -17.44 4.81
CA LEU A 142 20.59 -16.33 4.35
C LEU A 142 21.38 -15.01 4.31
N ASN A 143 22.19 -14.73 5.34
CA ASN A 143 23.06 -13.56 5.37
C ASN A 143 23.97 -13.50 4.13
N ASP A 144 24.67 -14.60 3.82
CA ASP A 144 25.59 -14.62 2.68
C ASP A 144 24.87 -14.45 1.34
N LYS A 145 23.69 -15.07 1.19
CA LYS A 145 22.85 -14.92 0.00
C LYS A 145 22.32 -13.49 -0.16
N LEU A 146 21.94 -12.82 0.92
CA LEU A 146 21.49 -11.44 0.89
C LEU A 146 22.64 -10.49 0.53
N LEU A 147 23.84 -10.67 1.10
CA LEU A 147 25.02 -9.89 0.73
C LEU A 147 25.36 -10.06 -0.76
N ALA A 148 25.31 -11.30 -1.27
CA ALA A 148 25.56 -11.59 -2.68
C ALA A 148 24.48 -11.02 -3.65
N SER A 149 23.29 -10.70 -3.12
CA SER A 149 22.20 -10.07 -3.89
C SER A 149 22.40 -8.57 -4.11
N ASN A 150 23.37 -7.93 -3.43
CA ASN A 150 23.60 -6.49 -3.56
C ASN A 150 24.39 -6.13 -4.81
N LYS A 151 23.74 -6.29 -5.97
CA LYS A 151 24.32 -6.06 -7.29
C LYS A 151 23.30 -5.44 -8.23
N LYS A 152 23.78 -4.76 -9.27
CA LYS A 152 22.93 -4.17 -10.32
C LYS A 152 22.07 -5.25 -11.01
N GLY A 153 20.84 -4.89 -11.35
CA GLY A 153 19.86 -5.79 -11.95
C GLY A 153 19.07 -6.63 -10.95
N TRP A 154 19.24 -6.40 -9.64
CA TRP A 154 18.43 -7.03 -8.61
C TRP A 154 16.97 -6.55 -8.68
N TYR A 155 16.73 -5.26 -8.94
CA TYR A 155 15.38 -4.72 -9.10
C TYR A 155 14.67 -5.33 -10.30
N GLU A 156 15.37 -5.49 -11.42
CA GLU A 156 14.84 -6.19 -12.61
C GLU A 156 14.44 -7.63 -12.27
N TYR A 157 15.30 -8.35 -11.55
CA TYR A 157 15.01 -9.72 -11.12
C TYR A 157 13.80 -9.80 -10.19
N VAL A 158 13.77 -8.99 -9.13
CA VAL A 158 12.72 -9.05 -8.11
C VAL A 158 11.40 -8.50 -8.64
N LEU A 159 11.39 -7.29 -9.20
CA LEU A 159 10.15 -6.61 -9.62
C LEU A 159 9.64 -7.17 -10.95
N LYS A 160 10.46 -7.23 -12.01
CA LYS A 160 9.95 -7.59 -13.34
C LYS A 160 9.82 -9.09 -13.57
N LYS A 161 10.80 -9.87 -13.13
CA LYS A 161 10.86 -11.32 -13.42
C LYS A 161 10.12 -12.16 -12.38
N LYS A 162 10.30 -11.87 -11.10
CA LYS A 162 9.71 -12.65 -10.00
C LYS A 162 8.33 -12.15 -9.61
N ALA A 163 8.17 -10.86 -9.31
CA ALA A 163 6.87 -10.30 -8.89
C ALA A 163 5.90 -10.03 -10.07
N LEU A 164 6.44 -9.94 -11.30
CA LEU A 164 5.73 -9.48 -12.49
C LEU A 164 5.06 -8.11 -12.27
N ILE A 165 5.77 -7.16 -11.67
CA ILE A 165 5.34 -5.77 -11.51
C ILE A 165 5.87 -4.95 -12.69
N ASP A 166 4.98 -4.32 -13.44
CA ASP A 166 5.35 -3.51 -14.61
C ASP A 166 5.80 -2.11 -14.22
N VAL A 167 5.11 -1.47 -13.29
CA VAL A 167 5.42 -0.12 -12.81
C VAL A 167 4.90 -0.01 -11.39
N SER A 168 5.70 0.65 -10.54
CA SER A 168 5.29 1.09 -9.21
C SER A 168 5.09 2.61 -9.19
N ILE A 169 4.01 3.08 -8.56
CA ILE A 169 3.77 4.50 -8.33
C ILE A 169 4.53 4.93 -7.08
N LEU A 170 5.67 5.58 -7.27
CA LEU A 170 6.58 5.98 -6.22
C LEU A 170 6.14 7.28 -5.53
N ASP A 171 6.15 7.27 -4.21
CA ASP A 171 6.10 8.43 -3.34
C ASP A 171 7.47 8.62 -2.67
N PRO A 172 8.35 9.49 -3.22
CA PRO A 172 9.72 9.62 -2.73
C PRO A 172 9.78 10.20 -1.32
N LEU A 173 10.47 9.51 -0.40
CA LEU A 173 10.70 9.98 0.98
C LEU A 173 12.20 10.16 1.31
N PRO A 174 12.99 10.90 0.52
CA PRO A 174 14.45 10.98 0.68
C PRO A 174 14.88 11.52 2.05
N LYS A 175 14.14 12.50 2.62
CA LYS A 175 14.42 13.03 3.97
C LYS A 175 14.29 11.97 5.06
N ILE A 176 13.37 11.02 4.90
CA ILE A 176 13.10 9.95 5.89
C ILE A 176 14.06 8.79 5.68
N LEU A 177 14.31 8.42 4.42
CA LEU A 177 15.14 7.29 4.06
C LEU A 177 16.65 7.60 4.10
N LYS A 178 17.03 8.89 4.11
CA LYS A 178 18.42 9.39 4.14
C LYS A 178 19.29 8.85 2.99
N ILE A 179 18.69 8.55 1.84
CA ILE A 179 19.34 7.96 0.66
C ILE A 179 18.83 8.68 -0.60
N ASP A 180 19.64 8.68 -1.66
CA ASP A 180 19.27 9.20 -2.98
C ASP A 180 18.07 8.44 -3.58
N SER A 181 17.01 9.19 -3.91
CA SER A 181 15.78 8.71 -4.55
C SER A 181 15.78 8.96 -6.07
N ASN A 182 16.95 8.92 -6.72
CA ASN A 182 17.07 8.92 -8.17
C ASN A 182 16.60 7.57 -8.75
N ASN A 183 15.28 7.43 -8.83
CA ASN A 183 14.62 6.21 -9.29
C ASN A 183 14.51 6.18 -10.83
N SER A 184 14.86 5.04 -11.45
CA SER A 184 14.72 4.85 -12.90
C SER A 184 13.24 4.87 -13.32
N LYS A 185 12.96 5.54 -14.44
CA LYS A 185 11.66 5.54 -15.09
C LYS A 185 11.24 4.15 -15.59
N ASP A 186 12.18 3.20 -15.69
CA ASP A 186 11.90 1.80 -16.06
C ASP A 186 11.08 1.06 -14.99
N TYR A 187 11.14 1.52 -13.74
CA TYR A 187 10.42 0.91 -12.62
C TYR A 187 9.34 1.81 -12.04
N PHE A 188 9.50 3.13 -12.13
CA PHE A 188 8.72 4.06 -11.32
C PHE A 188 8.11 5.22 -12.13
N VAL A 189 6.84 5.52 -11.82
CA VAL A 189 6.22 6.83 -12.03
C VAL A 189 6.02 7.49 -10.66
N LYS A 190 5.73 8.79 -10.56
CA LYS A 190 5.73 9.49 -9.27
C LYS A 190 4.38 10.04 -8.86
N VAL A 191 4.11 10.04 -7.57
CA VAL A 191 3.16 10.97 -6.93
C VAL A 191 3.94 11.99 -6.10
N LYS A 192 3.30 13.12 -5.79
CA LYS A 192 3.91 14.16 -4.94
C LYS A 192 3.03 14.52 -3.75
N ARG A 193 3.68 14.78 -2.62
CA ARG A 193 3.02 15.28 -1.41
C ARG A 193 3.02 16.80 -1.37
N PHE A 194 1.84 17.37 -1.16
CA PHE A 194 1.65 18.80 -0.89
C PHE A 194 1.30 19.08 0.58
N ASP A 195 1.41 18.07 1.45
CA ASP A 195 1.14 18.13 2.91
C ASP A 195 1.85 19.29 3.64
N ARG A 196 2.98 19.76 3.09
CA ARG A 196 3.73 20.89 3.63
C ARG A 196 3.02 22.23 3.50
N PHE A 197 2.14 22.36 2.50
CA PHE A 197 1.28 23.53 2.31
C PHE A 197 0.01 23.46 3.15
N VAL A 198 -0.38 22.26 3.58
CA VAL A 198 -1.55 22.07 4.44
C VAL A 198 -1.16 22.35 5.88
N VAL A 199 -0.27 21.54 6.46
CA VAL A 199 0.23 21.73 7.83
C VAL A 199 1.39 22.73 7.80
N LEU A 200 1.06 24.01 7.95
CA LEU A 200 2.00 25.13 7.92
C LEU A 200 2.52 25.44 9.33
N THR A 201 3.84 25.32 9.50
CA THR A 201 4.56 25.85 10.66
C THR A 201 5.49 26.97 10.17
N LYS A 202 5.97 27.85 11.07
CA LYS A 202 6.93 28.90 10.69
C LYS A 202 8.14 28.32 9.94
N ASN A 203 8.72 27.25 10.47
CA ASN A 203 9.85 26.55 9.83
C ASN A 203 9.51 26.02 8.43
N ARG A 204 8.33 25.41 8.25
CA ARG A 204 7.89 24.92 6.93
C ARG A 204 7.68 26.04 5.94
N PHE A 205 7.15 27.17 6.40
CA PHE A 205 6.97 28.35 5.56
C PHE A 205 8.30 28.89 5.05
N TYR A 206 9.30 29.05 5.93
CA TYR A 206 10.65 29.45 5.52
C TYR A 206 11.29 28.43 4.56
N GLU A 207 11.05 27.13 4.76
CA GLU A 207 11.49 26.10 3.79
C GLU A 207 10.81 26.27 2.43
N ILE A 208 9.53 26.64 2.38
CA ILE A 208 8.79 26.90 1.13
C ILE A 208 9.35 28.13 0.44
N GLU A 209 9.51 29.27 1.12
CA GLU A 209 10.10 30.49 0.55
C GLU A 209 11.49 30.23 -0.04
N LYS A 210 12.35 29.56 0.74
CA LYS A 210 13.71 29.21 0.32
C LYS A 210 13.73 28.32 -0.92
N GLN A 211 12.85 27.32 -0.99
CA GLN A 211 12.81 26.40 -2.13
C GLN A 211 12.16 27.01 -3.36
N ALA A 212 11.15 27.85 -3.18
CA ALA A 212 10.51 28.59 -4.26
C ALA A 212 11.41 29.73 -4.77
N ASN A 213 12.37 30.19 -3.95
CA ASN A 213 13.16 31.39 -4.16
C ASN A 213 12.26 32.63 -4.37
N VAL A 214 11.21 32.72 -3.55
CA VAL A 214 10.20 33.78 -3.58
C VAL A 214 9.88 34.19 -2.15
N LYS A 215 9.78 35.49 -1.90
CA LYS A 215 9.27 36.02 -0.63
C LYS A 215 7.74 36.02 -0.64
N ILE A 216 7.13 35.41 0.36
CA ILE A 216 5.69 35.24 0.47
C ILE A 216 5.18 36.23 1.53
N ASN A 217 4.43 37.25 1.12
CA ASN A 217 3.91 38.26 2.04
C ASN A 217 2.40 38.09 2.29
N THR A 218 1.68 37.54 1.34
CA THR A 218 0.23 37.36 1.43
C THR A 218 -0.17 35.89 1.29
N LEU A 219 -1.40 35.56 1.71
CA LEU A 219 -1.97 34.25 1.43
C LEU A 219 -2.01 33.99 -0.09
N THR A 220 -2.32 35.00 -0.90
CA THR A 220 -2.30 34.91 -2.36
C THR A 220 -0.91 34.52 -2.90
N ASP A 221 0.17 35.08 -2.36
CA ASP A 221 1.53 34.69 -2.75
C ASP A 221 1.79 33.20 -2.47
N LEU A 222 1.33 32.70 -1.31
CA LEU A 222 1.45 31.28 -0.97
C LEU A 222 0.67 30.40 -1.96
N LEU A 223 -0.53 30.82 -2.36
CA LEU A 223 -1.34 30.10 -3.35
C LEU A 223 -0.71 30.11 -4.75
N ASN A 224 -0.02 31.19 -5.13
CA ASN A 224 0.73 31.26 -6.39
C ASN A 224 1.95 30.34 -6.38
N VAL A 225 2.66 30.26 -5.24
CA VAL A 225 3.75 29.29 -5.05
C VAL A 225 3.23 27.86 -5.11
N LEU A 226 2.07 27.58 -4.50
CA LEU A 226 1.41 26.28 -4.60
C LEU A 226 1.09 25.90 -6.06
N ASP A 227 0.48 26.79 -6.85
CA ASP A 227 0.18 26.53 -8.27
C ASP A 227 1.47 26.27 -9.07
N THR A 228 2.49 27.09 -8.83
CA THR A 228 3.81 26.94 -9.47
C THR A 228 4.42 25.57 -9.15
N GLU A 229 4.29 25.10 -7.90
CA GLU A 229 4.82 23.79 -7.51
C GLU A 229 4.04 22.63 -8.13
N PHE A 230 2.72 22.76 -8.32
CA PHE A 230 1.94 21.81 -9.11
C PHE A 230 2.41 21.77 -10.56
N GLN A 231 2.58 22.93 -11.19
CA GLN A 231 3.03 23.02 -12.58
C GLN A 231 4.42 22.40 -12.76
N LYS A 232 5.37 22.70 -11.87
CA LYS A 232 6.70 22.07 -11.88
C LYS A 232 6.61 20.56 -11.70
N ALA A 233 5.82 20.08 -10.74
CA ALA A 233 5.65 18.65 -10.51
C ALA A 233 5.08 17.92 -11.73
N ILE A 234 4.15 18.54 -12.45
CA ILE A 234 3.55 17.96 -13.66
C ILE A 234 4.53 18.01 -14.83
N ASN A 235 5.11 19.17 -15.11
CA ASN A 235 5.89 19.41 -16.33
C ASN A 235 7.32 18.87 -16.24
N GLU A 236 7.94 18.92 -15.06
CA GLU A 236 9.34 18.55 -14.87
C GLU A 236 9.47 17.16 -14.21
N GLU A 237 8.66 16.86 -13.19
CA GLU A 237 8.74 15.59 -12.46
C GLU A 237 7.87 14.48 -13.07
N GLY A 238 6.86 14.84 -13.89
CA GLY A 238 5.96 13.90 -14.55
C GLY A 238 5.04 13.14 -13.58
N ILE A 239 4.53 13.82 -12.54
CA ILE A 239 3.66 13.15 -11.56
C ILE A 239 2.36 12.62 -12.18
N VAL A 240 1.90 11.47 -11.69
CA VAL A 240 0.64 10.83 -12.11
C VAL A 240 -0.49 11.04 -11.11
N GLY A 241 -0.20 11.63 -9.95
CA GLY A 241 -1.15 11.92 -8.88
C GLY A 241 -0.49 12.65 -7.72
N ILE A 242 -1.26 12.91 -6.67
CA ILE A 242 -0.76 13.46 -5.41
C ILE A 242 -1.01 12.51 -4.25
N LYS A 243 -0.25 12.65 -3.17
CA LYS A 243 -0.41 11.89 -1.93
C LYS A 243 -0.60 12.81 -0.74
N SER A 244 -1.49 12.41 0.15
CA SER A 244 -1.65 12.98 1.48
C SER A 244 -1.38 11.93 2.56
N GLY A 245 -0.45 12.23 3.45
CA GLY A 245 -0.15 11.44 4.66
C GLY A 245 -0.62 12.12 5.94
N LEU A 246 -1.57 13.04 5.86
CA LEU A 246 -1.96 13.88 7.00
C LEU A 246 -2.71 13.13 8.10
N ALA A 247 -3.17 11.90 7.85
CA ALA A 247 -3.67 11.00 8.87
C ALA A 247 -2.65 10.70 9.98
N TYR A 248 -1.34 10.92 9.78
CA TYR A 248 -0.34 10.82 10.84
C TYR A 248 -0.34 12.01 11.80
N ARG A 249 -1.02 13.11 11.45
CA ARG A 249 -0.88 14.42 12.13
C ARG A 249 -2.18 14.91 12.72
N ARG A 250 -3.32 14.65 12.07
CA ARG A 250 -4.60 15.27 12.39
C ARG A 250 -5.78 14.40 11.96
N ILE A 251 -6.97 14.78 12.41
CA ILE A 251 -8.23 14.24 11.90
C ILE A 251 -8.40 14.56 10.42
N LEU A 252 -8.91 13.57 9.67
CA LEU A 252 -9.26 13.67 8.25
C LEU A 252 -10.60 14.40 8.03
N ARG A 253 -10.82 15.49 8.77
CA ARG A 253 -11.99 16.35 8.65
C ARG A 253 -11.53 17.79 8.40
N TYR A 254 -11.95 18.33 7.26
CA TYR A 254 -11.56 19.66 6.79
C TYR A 254 -12.81 20.48 6.49
N GLU A 255 -13.04 21.58 7.20
CA GLU A 255 -14.19 22.46 6.98
C GLU A 255 -13.95 23.47 5.84
N ASP A 256 -15.03 23.95 5.22
CA ASP A 256 -14.96 24.96 4.15
C ASP A 256 -14.78 26.35 4.77
N ILE A 257 -13.51 26.76 4.94
CA ILE A 257 -13.15 28.02 5.57
C ILE A 257 -13.13 29.15 4.53
N PRO A 258 -13.81 30.29 4.74
CA PRO A 258 -13.73 31.42 3.83
C PRO A 258 -12.31 31.98 3.70
N GLN A 259 -11.91 32.36 2.48
CA GLN A 259 -10.57 32.88 2.21
C GLN A 259 -10.19 34.07 3.11
N LYS A 260 -11.14 34.98 3.39
CA LYS A 260 -10.91 36.13 4.28
C LYS A 260 -10.55 35.69 5.72
N GLU A 261 -11.17 34.63 6.23
CA GLU A 261 -10.85 34.10 7.55
C GLU A 261 -9.44 33.46 7.55
N ALA A 262 -9.14 32.65 6.53
CA ALA A 262 -7.81 32.06 6.36
C ALA A 262 -6.72 33.12 6.22
N GLU A 263 -6.97 34.20 5.48
CA GLU A 263 -6.05 35.32 5.28
C GLU A 263 -5.77 36.07 6.60
N ASN A 264 -6.80 36.30 7.42
CA ASN A 264 -6.62 36.89 8.74
C ASN A 264 -5.73 36.02 9.63
N ILE A 265 -5.94 34.70 9.63
CA ILE A 265 -5.13 33.75 10.40
C ILE A 265 -3.68 33.71 9.87
N PHE A 266 -3.51 33.66 8.55
CA PHE A 266 -2.21 33.71 7.89
C PHE A 266 -1.43 34.98 8.30
N ASN A 267 -2.08 36.14 8.26
CA ASN A 267 -1.45 37.41 8.64
C ASN A 267 -1.05 37.44 10.12
N LYS A 268 -1.85 36.88 11.02
CA LYS A 268 -1.44 36.75 12.44
C LYS A 268 -0.14 35.96 12.57
N MET A 269 -0.04 34.83 11.90
CA MET A 269 1.11 33.93 12.02
C MET A 269 2.39 34.51 11.38
N PHE A 270 2.27 35.08 10.18
CA PHE A 270 3.42 35.38 9.33
C PHE A 270 3.74 36.87 9.20
N GLN A 271 2.76 37.76 9.41
CA GLN A 271 3.00 39.20 9.42
C GLN A 271 3.14 39.76 10.83
N MET A 272 2.36 39.25 11.78
CA MET A 272 2.35 39.72 13.18
C MET A 272 3.22 38.86 14.10
N ASP A 273 3.85 37.81 13.57
CA ASP A 273 4.67 36.83 14.30
C ASP A 273 3.96 36.13 15.48
N GLN A 274 2.63 36.13 15.51
CA GLN A 274 1.84 35.58 16.61
C GLN A 274 1.76 34.05 16.55
N MET A 275 1.68 33.43 17.73
CA MET A 275 1.40 32.00 17.84
C MET A 275 -0.10 31.76 17.58
N LEU A 276 -0.40 30.88 16.63
CA LEU A 276 -1.77 30.46 16.38
C LEU A 276 -2.25 29.52 17.48
N THR A 277 -3.52 29.63 17.82
CA THR A 277 -4.21 28.60 18.59
C THR A 277 -4.36 27.30 17.77
N VAL A 278 -4.73 26.20 18.43
CA VAL A 278 -5.00 24.92 17.76
C VAL A 278 -6.15 25.05 16.76
N ASP A 279 -7.20 25.80 17.10
CA ASP A 279 -8.35 26.04 16.23
C ASP A 279 -7.97 26.87 15.00
N GLU A 280 -7.25 27.98 15.19
CA GLU A 280 -6.78 28.82 14.08
C GLU A 280 -5.85 28.05 13.14
N SER A 281 -4.91 27.27 13.70
CA SER A 281 -4.04 26.40 12.91
C SER A 281 -4.89 25.43 12.08
N LYS A 282 -5.83 24.72 12.71
CA LYS A 282 -6.72 23.78 12.03
C LYS A 282 -7.50 24.46 10.89
N LYS A 283 -8.05 25.66 11.11
CA LYS A 283 -8.81 26.39 10.07
C LYS A 283 -7.95 26.78 8.88
N LEU A 284 -6.72 27.24 9.11
CA LEU A 284 -5.80 27.53 8.01
C LEU A 284 -5.42 26.25 7.25
N GLU A 285 -5.15 25.16 7.96
CA GLU A 285 -4.90 23.85 7.34
C GLU A 285 -6.12 23.36 6.55
N ASP A 286 -7.33 23.55 7.06
CA ASP A 286 -8.59 23.21 6.38
C ASP A 286 -8.73 23.96 5.06
N PHE A 287 -8.54 25.29 5.10
CA PHE A 287 -8.51 26.11 3.90
C PHE A 287 -7.47 25.60 2.89
N MET A 288 -6.24 25.35 3.34
CA MET A 288 -5.16 24.91 2.44
C MET A 288 -5.41 23.53 1.84
N MET A 289 -6.05 22.61 2.56
CA MET A 289 -6.45 21.31 1.99
C MET A 289 -7.46 21.49 0.86
N TYR A 290 -8.42 22.41 0.99
CA TYR A 290 -9.35 22.73 -0.10
C TYR A 290 -8.60 23.26 -1.33
N GLN A 291 -7.58 24.11 -1.14
CA GLN A 291 -6.77 24.60 -2.25
C GLN A 291 -5.98 23.48 -2.95
N VAL A 292 -5.35 22.59 -2.18
CA VAL A 292 -4.63 21.42 -2.72
C VAL A 292 -5.56 20.52 -3.54
N ILE A 293 -6.76 20.23 -3.04
CA ILE A 293 -7.77 19.44 -3.77
C ILE A 293 -8.23 20.18 -5.04
N GLY A 294 -8.47 21.50 -4.94
CA GLY A 294 -8.83 22.33 -6.09
C GLY A 294 -7.81 22.25 -7.23
N TYR A 295 -6.52 22.32 -6.91
CA TYR A 295 -5.46 22.13 -7.91
C TYR A 295 -5.39 20.71 -8.45
N ALA A 296 -5.55 19.68 -7.61
CA ALA A 296 -5.62 18.30 -8.08
C ALA A 296 -6.78 18.08 -9.07
N VAL A 297 -7.93 18.71 -8.85
CA VAL A 297 -9.07 18.71 -9.78
C VAL A 297 -8.73 19.48 -11.06
N LYS A 298 -8.18 20.69 -10.95
CA LYS A 298 -7.76 21.53 -12.11
C LYS A 298 -6.83 20.76 -13.06
N TYR A 299 -5.88 20.00 -12.50
CA TYR A 299 -4.90 19.24 -13.26
C TYR A 299 -5.30 17.77 -13.52
N ASP A 300 -6.50 17.37 -13.10
CA ASP A 300 -7.05 16.01 -13.24
C ASP A 300 -6.10 14.89 -12.74
N LEU A 301 -5.60 15.10 -11.52
CA LEU A 301 -4.70 14.22 -10.76
C LEU A 301 -5.47 13.46 -9.67
N PRO A 302 -5.36 12.11 -9.60
CA PRO A 302 -5.84 11.34 -8.46
C PRO A 302 -5.16 11.73 -7.14
N ILE A 303 -5.90 11.64 -6.05
CA ILE A 303 -5.47 12.03 -4.70
C ILE A 303 -5.43 10.77 -3.84
N GLN A 304 -4.22 10.24 -3.62
CA GLN A 304 -3.99 9.17 -2.66
C GLN A 304 -4.09 9.74 -1.25
N ILE A 305 -4.95 9.18 -0.40
CA ILE A 305 -5.10 9.61 0.99
C ILE A 305 -4.82 8.43 1.89
N HIS A 306 -3.80 8.57 2.74
CA HIS A 306 -3.55 7.64 3.84
C HIS A 306 -4.74 7.63 4.80
N THR A 307 -5.31 6.46 5.06
CA THR A 307 -6.39 6.26 6.04
C THR A 307 -6.14 4.98 6.85
N GLY A 308 -6.89 4.81 7.93
CA GLY A 308 -6.75 3.62 8.79
C GLY A 308 -5.41 3.55 9.53
N MET A 309 -4.88 2.33 9.66
CA MET A 309 -3.68 2.03 10.44
C MET A 309 -2.51 2.98 10.11
N LEU A 310 -1.79 3.41 11.15
CA LEU A 310 -0.58 4.21 11.02
C LEU A 310 0.65 3.32 11.24
N ALA A 311 1.59 3.32 10.29
CA ALA A 311 2.81 2.54 10.38
C ALA A 311 3.65 2.90 11.62
N GLY A 312 4.20 1.91 12.33
CA GLY A 312 5.01 2.12 13.54
C GLY A 312 4.20 2.05 14.84
N ASN A 313 4.90 1.89 15.96
CA ASN A 313 4.29 1.86 17.30
C ASN A 313 4.17 3.29 17.87
N TRP A 314 3.33 3.45 18.90
CA TRP A 314 3.22 4.69 19.70
C TRP A 314 2.90 5.97 18.90
N ARG A 315 2.11 5.85 17.82
CA ARG A 315 1.64 7.02 17.07
C ARG A 315 0.67 7.85 17.91
N ARG A 316 0.83 9.17 17.84
CA ARG A 316 0.10 10.12 18.69
C ARG A 316 -1.28 10.48 18.17
N ASN A 317 -1.52 10.39 16.86
CA ASN A 317 -2.86 10.69 16.33
C ASN A 317 -3.79 9.53 16.67
N PRO A 318 -4.96 9.79 17.30
CA PRO A 318 -5.94 8.76 17.59
C PRO A 318 -6.37 7.95 16.36
N ILE A 319 -6.73 6.68 16.57
CA ILE A 319 -7.00 5.74 15.47
C ILE A 319 -8.29 6.14 14.74
N GLU A 320 -9.29 6.66 15.45
CA GLU A 320 -10.56 7.16 14.91
C GLU A 320 -10.37 8.31 13.91
N ASN A 321 -9.35 9.15 14.14
CA ASN A 321 -9.05 10.31 13.29
C ASN A 321 -8.64 9.94 11.85
N THR A 322 -8.31 8.67 11.64
CA THR A 322 -7.85 8.13 10.35
C THR A 322 -8.98 7.53 9.52
N ASN A 323 -10.22 7.51 10.03
CA ASN A 323 -11.38 6.96 9.32
C ASN A 323 -11.73 7.80 8.09
N ALA A 324 -11.81 7.15 6.92
CA ALA A 324 -12.17 7.80 5.67
C ALA A 324 -13.57 8.47 5.69
N ALA A 325 -14.48 8.06 6.58
CA ALA A 325 -15.81 8.66 6.72
C ALA A 325 -15.75 10.16 7.06
N HIS A 326 -14.69 10.63 7.72
CA HIS A 326 -14.50 12.04 8.04
C HIS A 326 -14.35 12.93 6.78
N LEU A 327 -13.94 12.35 5.65
CA LEU A 327 -13.75 13.05 4.36
C LEU A 327 -15.04 13.19 3.53
N SER A 328 -16.17 12.67 4.02
CA SER A 328 -17.46 12.67 3.30
C SER A 328 -17.90 14.05 2.78
N ASN A 329 -17.61 15.13 3.51
CA ASN A 329 -17.90 16.49 3.05
C ASN A 329 -17.06 16.89 1.83
N LEU A 330 -15.80 16.46 1.76
CA LEU A 330 -14.94 16.69 0.60
C LEU A 330 -15.41 15.88 -0.61
N PHE A 331 -15.88 14.64 -0.41
CA PHE A 331 -16.43 13.81 -1.49
C PHE A 331 -17.68 14.47 -2.11
N LEU A 332 -18.55 15.05 -1.28
CA LEU A 332 -19.74 15.78 -1.72
C LEU A 332 -19.40 17.08 -2.47
N LYS A 333 -18.40 17.82 -1.98
CA LYS A 333 -17.96 19.10 -2.56
C LYS A 333 -17.26 18.90 -3.91
N TYR A 334 -16.28 18.00 -3.97
CA TYR A 334 -15.40 17.81 -5.13
C TYR A 334 -15.79 16.60 -5.96
N LYS A 335 -16.97 16.65 -6.59
CA LYS A 335 -17.52 15.53 -7.40
C LYS A 335 -16.62 15.08 -8.56
N ASN A 336 -15.77 15.97 -9.06
CA ASN A 336 -14.83 15.69 -10.16
C ASN A 336 -13.44 15.23 -9.68
N ALA A 337 -13.17 15.24 -8.37
CA ALA A 337 -11.93 14.69 -7.84
C ALA A 337 -11.91 13.16 -7.97
N LYS A 338 -10.73 12.57 -7.78
CA LYS A 338 -10.52 11.13 -7.73
C LYS A 338 -9.82 10.78 -6.42
N PHE A 339 -10.60 10.56 -5.37
CA PHE A 339 -10.09 10.23 -4.05
C PHE A 339 -9.76 8.74 -3.99
N VAL A 340 -8.49 8.41 -3.76
CA VAL A 340 -8.00 7.03 -3.65
C VAL A 340 -7.71 6.75 -2.18
N ILE A 341 -8.56 5.95 -1.55
CA ILE A 341 -8.53 5.68 -0.11
C ILE A 341 -7.66 4.46 0.14
N PHE A 342 -6.52 4.70 0.78
CA PHE A 342 -5.48 3.69 0.96
C PHE A 342 -5.75 2.74 2.12
N HIS A 343 -5.00 1.64 2.14
CA HIS A 343 -4.95 0.69 3.25
C HIS A 343 -6.31 0.08 3.59
N GLY A 344 -7.24 0.11 2.63
CA GLY A 344 -8.63 -0.30 2.85
C GLY A 344 -9.33 0.46 3.97
N SER A 345 -8.82 1.63 4.37
CA SER A 345 -9.21 2.34 5.60
C SER A 345 -9.23 1.44 6.84
N TYR A 346 -8.37 0.41 6.91
CA TYR A 346 -8.38 -0.60 7.98
C TYR A 346 -8.30 0.05 9.38
N PRO A 347 -9.22 -0.27 10.32
CA PRO A 347 -10.19 -1.36 10.28
C PRO A 347 -11.62 -0.98 9.82
N TYR A 348 -11.85 0.21 9.26
CA TYR A 348 -13.17 0.76 8.89
C TYR A 348 -13.71 0.26 7.54
N MET A 349 -13.81 -1.06 7.37
CA MET A 349 -14.20 -1.68 6.10
C MET A 349 -15.52 -1.16 5.56
N ARG A 350 -16.57 -1.27 6.37
CA ARG A 350 -17.97 -1.17 5.94
C ARG A 350 -18.30 0.29 5.64
N GLU A 351 -17.68 1.19 6.38
CA GLU A 351 -17.66 2.61 6.08
C GLU A 351 -17.07 2.84 4.70
N LEU A 352 -15.90 2.26 4.39
CA LEU A 352 -15.32 2.40 3.05
C LEU A 352 -16.18 1.74 1.95
N SER A 353 -16.79 0.58 2.20
CA SER A 353 -17.76 -0.05 1.30
C SER A 353 -18.89 0.92 0.95
N TYR A 354 -19.50 1.55 1.96
CA TYR A 354 -20.57 2.52 1.78
C TYR A 354 -20.11 3.76 1.02
N LEU A 355 -18.94 4.31 1.37
CA LEU A 355 -18.38 5.50 0.71
C LEU A 355 -18.11 5.22 -0.77
N ALA A 356 -17.43 4.12 -1.10
CA ALA A 356 -17.11 3.77 -2.48
C ALA A 356 -18.35 3.35 -3.29
N LYS A 357 -19.40 2.81 -2.66
CA LYS A 357 -20.69 2.57 -3.31
C LYS A 357 -21.43 3.87 -3.61
N SER A 358 -21.43 4.80 -2.68
CA SER A 358 -22.28 6.01 -2.73
C SER A 358 -21.66 7.15 -3.52
N TYR A 359 -20.33 7.30 -3.50
CA TYR A 359 -19.63 8.43 -4.09
C TYR A 359 -18.86 8.02 -5.36
N PRO A 360 -19.25 8.47 -6.56
CA PRO A 360 -18.56 8.12 -7.82
C PRO A 360 -17.06 8.44 -7.83
N ASN A 361 -16.65 9.47 -7.09
CA ASN A 361 -15.28 9.96 -6.96
C ASN A 361 -14.40 9.23 -5.92
N VAL A 362 -14.92 8.23 -5.20
CA VAL A 362 -14.17 7.50 -4.16
C VAL A 362 -13.73 6.12 -4.64
N TYR A 363 -12.43 5.87 -4.68
CA TYR A 363 -11.78 4.62 -5.10
C TYR A 363 -11.15 3.93 -3.88
N ILE A 364 -11.19 2.61 -3.88
CA ILE A 364 -10.59 1.74 -2.86
C ILE A 364 -9.21 1.30 -3.34
N ASP A 365 -8.23 1.39 -2.46
CA ASP A 365 -6.89 0.88 -2.69
C ASP A 365 -6.41 0.02 -1.50
N MET A 366 -5.94 -1.18 -1.82
CA MET A 366 -5.47 -2.19 -0.86
C MET A 366 -3.97 -2.11 -0.57
N CYS A 367 -3.30 -1.01 -0.93
CA CYS A 367 -1.91 -0.73 -0.57
C CYS A 367 -1.64 -1.10 0.88
N TRP A 368 -0.55 -1.84 1.14
CA TRP A 368 -0.13 -2.36 2.47
C TRP A 368 -1.07 -3.40 3.14
N MET A 369 -2.32 -3.52 2.67
CA MET A 369 -3.38 -4.20 3.41
C MET A 369 -3.15 -5.71 3.59
N HIS A 370 -2.63 -6.39 2.56
CA HIS A 370 -2.44 -7.85 2.58
C HIS A 370 -1.44 -8.31 3.63
N ILE A 371 -0.56 -7.44 4.10
CA ILE A 371 0.41 -7.74 5.16
C ILE A 371 0.03 -7.14 6.51
N ILE A 372 -0.85 -6.12 6.57
CA ILE A 372 -1.51 -5.72 7.82
C ILE A 372 -2.34 -6.90 8.35
N SER A 373 -3.20 -7.45 7.50
CA SER A 373 -4.02 -8.61 7.84
C SER A 373 -4.40 -9.37 6.57
N PRO A 374 -3.77 -10.53 6.31
CA PRO A 374 -4.14 -11.37 5.19
C PRO A 374 -5.61 -11.82 5.25
N LEU A 375 -6.13 -12.09 6.46
CA LEU A 375 -7.52 -12.48 6.66
C LEU A 375 -8.49 -11.34 6.34
N ALA A 376 -8.27 -10.15 6.92
CA ALA A 376 -9.14 -9.00 6.67
C ALA A 376 -9.13 -8.60 5.19
N SER A 377 -7.97 -8.68 4.53
CA SER A 377 -7.86 -8.40 3.10
C SER A 377 -8.78 -9.28 2.25
N LYS A 378 -8.90 -10.57 2.59
CA LYS A 378 -9.84 -11.47 1.91
C LYS A 378 -11.30 -11.10 2.18
N GLN A 379 -11.64 -10.88 3.45
CA GLN A 379 -13.00 -10.51 3.85
C GLN A 379 -13.46 -9.20 3.21
N TYR A 380 -12.59 -8.21 3.16
CA TYR A 380 -12.89 -6.89 2.61
C TYR A 380 -13.03 -6.97 1.10
N LEU A 381 -12.09 -7.67 0.43
CA LEU A 381 -12.17 -7.82 -1.02
C LEU A 381 -13.42 -8.59 -1.44
N GLU A 382 -13.79 -9.64 -0.71
CA GLU A 382 -15.02 -10.40 -0.95
C GLU A 382 -16.26 -9.51 -0.84
N GLU A 383 -16.41 -8.74 0.25
CA GLU A 383 -17.54 -7.82 0.42
C GLU A 383 -17.56 -6.73 -0.68
N TRP A 384 -16.40 -6.14 -0.98
CA TRP A 384 -16.30 -5.06 -1.96
C TRP A 384 -16.62 -5.51 -3.37
N LEU A 385 -16.20 -6.71 -3.79
CA LEU A 385 -16.50 -7.23 -5.12
C LEU A 385 -18.00 -7.44 -5.34
N LEU A 386 -18.76 -7.73 -4.28
CA LEU A 386 -20.22 -7.85 -4.33
C LEU A 386 -20.96 -6.53 -4.11
N THR A 387 -20.29 -5.50 -3.55
CA THR A 387 -20.93 -4.24 -3.15
C THR A 387 -20.61 -3.09 -4.09
N VAL A 388 -19.36 -2.95 -4.49
CA VAL A 388 -18.77 -1.80 -5.19
C VAL A 388 -18.41 -2.19 -6.63
N PRO A 389 -18.66 -1.32 -7.63
CA PRO A 389 -18.20 -1.58 -8.99
C PRO A 389 -16.69 -1.87 -9.06
N ALA A 390 -16.31 -2.99 -9.69
CA ALA A 390 -14.93 -3.46 -9.72
C ALA A 390 -13.94 -2.48 -10.36
N ASN A 391 -14.38 -1.46 -11.14
CA ASN A 391 -13.50 -0.39 -11.63
C ASN A 391 -12.91 0.48 -10.53
N LYS A 392 -13.47 0.43 -9.32
CA LYS A 392 -13.13 1.31 -8.22
C LYS A 392 -12.21 0.66 -7.19
N ILE A 393 -11.72 -0.54 -7.46
CA ILE A 393 -10.92 -1.33 -6.52
C ILE A 393 -9.54 -1.57 -7.13
N MET A 394 -8.49 -1.20 -6.42
CA MET A 394 -7.11 -1.57 -6.71
C MET A 394 -6.62 -2.49 -5.61
N ALA A 395 -6.23 -3.71 -5.99
CA ALA A 395 -5.96 -4.79 -5.06
C ALA A 395 -4.49 -4.85 -4.60
N PHE A 396 -3.60 -3.98 -5.08
CA PHE A 396 -2.20 -4.03 -4.67
C PHE A 396 -1.47 -2.68 -4.73
N GLY A 397 -0.78 -2.39 -3.63
CA GLY A 397 0.26 -1.38 -3.52
C GLY A 397 1.27 -1.84 -2.45
N GLY A 398 2.57 -1.80 -2.75
CA GLY A 398 3.61 -2.41 -1.91
C GLY A 398 3.85 -1.68 -0.58
N ASP A 399 4.15 -0.38 -0.65
CA ASP A 399 4.44 0.52 0.47
C ASP A 399 5.77 0.27 1.22
N PHE A 400 6.83 -0.16 0.51
CA PHE A 400 8.15 -0.48 1.05
C PHE A 400 9.19 0.61 0.75
N GLY A 401 10.11 0.83 1.70
CA GLY A 401 11.17 1.84 1.57
C GLY A 401 12.51 1.28 1.10
N LYS A 402 13.15 0.46 1.94
CA LYS A 402 14.51 -0.05 1.65
C LYS A 402 14.52 -1.43 1.00
N THR A 403 13.49 -2.24 1.22
CA THR A 403 13.46 -3.69 0.93
C THR A 403 12.56 -4.02 -0.25
N VAL A 404 13.17 -4.21 -1.43
CA VAL A 404 12.45 -4.61 -2.65
C VAL A 404 11.90 -6.05 -2.56
N GLU A 405 12.57 -6.88 -1.75
CA GLU A 405 12.13 -8.24 -1.40
C GLU A 405 10.80 -8.21 -0.65
N GLY A 406 10.55 -7.16 0.14
CA GLY A 406 9.29 -6.93 0.83
C GLY A 406 8.13 -6.77 -0.16
N THR A 407 8.32 -5.97 -1.21
CA THR A 407 7.37 -5.81 -2.31
C THR A 407 7.00 -7.15 -2.95
N TYR A 408 8.02 -7.99 -3.22
CA TYR A 408 7.79 -9.32 -3.76
C TYR A 408 6.95 -10.19 -2.81
N GLY A 409 7.37 -10.33 -1.54
CA GLY A 409 6.65 -11.17 -0.57
C GLY A 409 5.21 -10.72 -0.35
N HIS A 410 4.99 -9.40 -0.32
CA HIS A 410 3.66 -8.81 -0.24
C HIS A 410 2.82 -9.14 -1.49
N SER A 411 3.39 -9.03 -2.70
CA SER A 411 2.68 -9.34 -3.95
C SER A 411 2.22 -10.80 -4.03
N VAL A 412 3.01 -11.74 -3.47
CA VAL A 412 2.63 -13.16 -3.40
C VAL A 412 1.43 -13.37 -2.49
N ILE A 413 1.41 -12.73 -1.30
CA ILE A 413 0.25 -12.78 -0.40
C ILE A 413 -0.97 -12.15 -1.07
N ALA A 414 -0.80 -11.03 -1.78
CA ALA A 414 -1.88 -10.37 -2.48
C ALA A 414 -2.49 -11.27 -3.57
N ARG A 415 -1.67 -11.89 -4.43
CA ARG A 415 -2.12 -12.84 -5.46
C ARG A 415 -2.85 -14.03 -4.85
N LYS A 416 -2.32 -14.61 -3.76
CA LYS A 416 -2.99 -15.70 -3.04
C LYS A 416 -4.36 -15.28 -2.52
N ASN A 417 -4.45 -14.13 -1.84
CA ASN A 417 -5.72 -13.64 -1.29
C ASN A 417 -6.75 -13.34 -2.39
N VAL A 418 -6.33 -12.69 -3.48
CA VAL A 418 -7.19 -12.42 -4.65
C VAL A 418 -7.69 -13.73 -5.26
N THR A 419 -6.80 -14.71 -5.45
CA THR A 419 -7.16 -16.03 -5.99
C THR A 419 -8.20 -16.72 -5.10
N GLU A 420 -7.96 -16.80 -3.79
CA GLU A 420 -8.87 -17.46 -2.85
C GLU A 420 -10.25 -16.81 -2.83
N VAL A 421 -10.33 -15.47 -2.85
CA VAL A 421 -11.60 -14.75 -2.90
C VAL A 421 -12.34 -15.02 -4.21
N LEU A 422 -11.66 -14.93 -5.35
CA LEU A 422 -12.29 -15.13 -6.65
C LEU A 422 -12.76 -16.58 -6.84
N VAL A 423 -11.97 -17.56 -6.40
CA VAL A 423 -12.39 -18.97 -6.40
C VAL A 423 -13.63 -19.16 -5.53
N LYS A 424 -13.65 -18.59 -4.33
CA LYS A 424 -14.82 -18.65 -3.45
C LYS A 424 -16.07 -18.08 -4.12
N LEU A 425 -15.97 -16.90 -4.74
CA LEU A 425 -17.11 -16.26 -5.42
C LEU A 425 -17.62 -17.07 -6.63
N VAL A 426 -16.74 -17.82 -7.30
CA VAL A 426 -17.15 -18.76 -8.36
C VAL A 426 -17.84 -19.99 -7.78
N GLU A 427 -17.29 -20.57 -6.71
CA GLU A 427 -17.89 -21.74 -6.05
C GLU A 427 -19.27 -21.46 -5.45
N GLU A 428 -19.50 -20.23 -4.99
CA GLU A 428 -20.78 -19.76 -4.45
C GLU A 428 -21.75 -19.31 -5.55
N GLY A 429 -21.32 -19.29 -6.83
CA GLY A 429 -22.16 -18.97 -7.97
C GLY A 429 -22.42 -17.47 -8.19
N TYR A 430 -21.67 -16.59 -7.51
CA TYR A 430 -21.73 -15.15 -7.78
C TYR A 430 -21.06 -14.79 -9.11
N TYR A 431 -20.00 -15.52 -9.48
CA TYR A 431 -19.22 -15.29 -10.69
C TYR A 431 -19.06 -16.56 -11.52
N THR A 432 -18.90 -16.38 -12.83
CA THR A 432 -18.29 -17.39 -13.69
C THR A 432 -16.77 -17.37 -13.55
N GLU A 433 -16.07 -18.40 -14.05
CA GLU A 433 -14.60 -18.39 -14.11
C GLU A 433 -14.08 -17.25 -14.99
N GLU A 434 -14.78 -16.96 -16.10
CA GLU A 434 -14.47 -15.86 -17.00
C GLU A 434 -14.58 -14.50 -16.27
N ASP A 435 -15.63 -14.30 -15.47
CA ASP A 435 -15.81 -13.10 -14.65
C ASP A 435 -14.65 -12.94 -13.66
N ALA A 436 -14.29 -14.02 -12.96
CA ALA A 436 -13.19 -14.01 -11.99
C ALA A 436 -11.87 -13.58 -12.64
N ILE A 437 -11.52 -14.15 -13.81
CA ILE A 437 -10.30 -13.82 -14.53
C ILE A 437 -10.32 -12.36 -15.03
N MET A 438 -11.47 -11.89 -15.54
CA MET A 438 -11.64 -10.51 -15.96
C MET A 438 -11.48 -9.54 -14.78
N ILE A 439 -12.09 -9.83 -13.64
CA ILE A 439 -12.01 -9.03 -12.42
C ILE A 439 -10.58 -9.00 -11.88
N ALA A 440 -9.88 -10.14 -11.85
CA ALA A 440 -8.47 -10.20 -11.45
C ALA A 440 -7.60 -9.24 -12.26
N LYS A 441 -7.70 -9.30 -13.61
CA LYS A 441 -6.99 -8.38 -14.52
C LYS A 441 -7.33 -6.92 -14.23
N ARG A 442 -8.56 -6.68 -13.81
CA ARG A 442 -9.03 -5.33 -13.53
C ARG A 442 -8.40 -4.73 -12.28
N ILE A 443 -8.55 -5.42 -11.15
CA ILE A 443 -8.15 -4.92 -9.83
C ILE A 443 -6.64 -4.94 -9.61
N LEU A 444 -5.89 -5.81 -10.30
CA LEU A 444 -4.42 -5.89 -10.18
C LEU A 444 -3.67 -5.04 -11.22
N ARG A 445 -4.37 -4.52 -12.26
CA ARG A 445 -3.70 -3.84 -13.38
C ARG A 445 -4.54 -2.72 -13.99
N LYS A 446 -5.66 -3.09 -14.64
CA LYS A 446 -6.37 -2.18 -15.56
C LYS A 446 -6.87 -0.90 -14.88
N ASN A 447 -7.38 -1.00 -13.66
CA ASN A 447 -7.90 0.16 -12.94
C ASN A 447 -6.83 1.22 -12.66
N ALA A 448 -5.64 0.79 -12.22
CA ALA A 448 -4.54 1.71 -11.97
C ALA A 448 -4.05 2.38 -13.27
N LEU A 449 -3.96 1.63 -14.37
CA LEU A 449 -3.63 2.19 -15.69
C LEU A 449 -4.61 3.29 -16.12
N GLU A 450 -5.91 3.05 -15.96
CA GLU A 450 -6.99 3.97 -16.32
C GLU A 450 -7.00 5.21 -15.39
N LEU A 451 -6.96 5.00 -14.08
CA LEU A 451 -7.12 6.05 -13.08
C LEU A 451 -5.96 7.04 -13.09
N TYR A 452 -4.73 6.53 -13.12
CA TYR A 452 -3.49 7.31 -13.11
C TYR A 452 -3.01 7.69 -14.52
N LYS A 453 -3.73 7.26 -15.57
CA LYS A 453 -3.42 7.55 -16.98
C LYS A 453 -1.97 7.22 -17.34
N LEU A 454 -1.45 6.11 -16.85
CA LEU A 454 -0.02 5.79 -16.92
C LEU A 454 0.51 5.78 -18.35
N LYS A 455 -0.33 5.44 -19.34
CA LYS A 455 -0.03 5.53 -20.77
C LYS A 455 0.50 6.89 -21.24
N ARG A 456 0.13 7.99 -20.56
CA ARG A 456 0.55 9.36 -20.93
C ARG A 456 1.98 9.71 -20.53
N VAL A 457 2.53 9.01 -19.55
CA VAL A 457 3.85 9.34 -18.93
C VAL A 457 4.92 8.31 -19.34
N SER A 458 4.49 7.24 -20.01
CA SER A 458 5.25 6.01 -20.15
C SER A 458 5.73 5.81 -21.60
N GLY A 459 6.53 6.74 -22.14
CA GLY A 459 7.13 6.63 -23.49
C GLY A 459 8.13 5.47 -23.67
N HIS A 460 8.29 4.60 -22.67
CA HIS A 460 9.08 3.36 -22.73
C HIS A 460 8.22 2.10 -22.58
N PHE A 461 6.93 2.27 -22.26
CA PHE A 461 6.04 1.17 -21.93
C PHE A 461 4.98 0.99 -23.02
N GLU A 462 5.42 1.02 -24.28
CA GLU A 462 4.62 0.69 -25.47
C GLU A 462 3.97 -0.71 -25.39
N ARG A 463 4.31 -1.51 -24.37
CA ARG A 463 3.82 -2.88 -24.10
C ARG A 463 2.85 -3.00 -22.91
N LEU A 464 2.22 -1.91 -22.44
CA LEU A 464 1.21 -1.98 -21.36
C LEU A 464 -0.18 -2.45 -21.83
N GLU A 465 -0.32 -2.88 -23.09
CA GLU A 465 -1.56 -3.45 -23.65
C GLU A 465 -1.93 -4.82 -23.08
#